data_AF-A0A3B9BMU0-F1
#
_entry.id   AF-A0A3B9BMU0-F1
#
_cell.length_a   1.000
_cell.length_b   1.000
_cell.length_c   1.000
_cell.angle_alpha   90.00
_cell.angle_beta   90.00
_cell.angle_gamma   90.00
#
_symmetry.space_group_name_H-M   'P 1'
#
loop_
_entity.id
_entity.type
_entity.pdbx_description
1 polymer ?
#
loop_
_entity_poly.entity_id
_entity_poly.type
_entity_poly.pdbx_seq_one_letter_code
_entity_poly.pdbx_strand_id
1 'polypeptide(L)'
;AQLQIRDPHNWGMNRLDLDDAGDIPVITLDSIVGERPVALMKIDVEGMELDVLRGATQILTRDRPLLYIEASDDTQRQLIDSFLAAFGYHRQACFNDTPTYLYLNQQTHAQQLSDLSDRATARQGQGAETARSRRRHRRQRNKTGPLSARS
;
A
#
# COMPACT_ATOMS: atom_id res chain seq x y z
N ALA A 1 12.45 -16.85 -20.41
CA ALA A 1 11.25 -16.10 -20.82
C ALA A 1 11.64 -14.97 -21.77
N GLN A 2 10.74 -14.47 -22.61
CA GLN A 2 11.02 -13.43 -23.60
C GLN A 2 9.99 -12.29 -23.51
N LEU A 3 10.44 -11.06 -23.77
CA LEU A 3 9.56 -9.89 -23.77
C LEU A 3 8.84 -9.79 -25.12
N GLN A 4 7.52 -9.81 -25.10
CA GLN A 4 6.70 -9.41 -26.24
C GLN A 4 6.52 -7.89 -26.22
N ILE A 5 7.20 -7.22 -27.15
CA ILE A 5 7.05 -5.77 -27.35
C ILE A 5 5.88 -5.52 -28.28
N ARG A 6 4.83 -4.86 -27.79
CA ARG A 6 3.62 -4.57 -28.57
C ARG A 6 3.81 -3.36 -29.48
N ASP A 7 4.44 -2.31 -28.95
CA ASP A 7 4.85 -1.11 -29.68
C ASP A 7 6.24 -0.66 -29.18
N PRO A 8 7.27 -0.60 -30.04
CA PRO A 8 8.62 -0.18 -29.65
C PRO A 8 8.72 1.24 -29.07
N HIS A 9 7.70 2.09 -29.26
CA HIS A 9 7.64 3.44 -28.73
C HIS A 9 6.75 3.56 -27.48
N ASN A 10 6.12 2.47 -27.06
CA ASN A 10 5.32 2.39 -25.84
C ASN A 10 5.78 1.22 -24.98
N TRP A 11 6.43 1.53 -23.86
CA TRP A 11 6.91 0.51 -22.93
C TRP A 11 5.81 -0.07 -22.02
N GLY A 12 4.60 0.51 -22.03
CA GLY A 12 3.42 -0.06 -21.37
C GLY A 12 2.79 -1.16 -22.21
N MET A 13 1.95 -2.02 -21.59
CA MET A 13 1.25 -3.14 -22.23
C MET A 13 2.17 -4.23 -22.82
N ASN A 14 3.45 -4.24 -22.45
CA ASN A 14 4.35 -5.31 -22.85
C ASN A 14 4.15 -6.52 -21.93
N ARG A 15 4.17 -7.70 -22.53
CA ARG A 15 3.91 -8.96 -21.84
C ARG A 15 5.16 -9.83 -21.85
N LEU A 16 5.30 -10.67 -20.84
CA LEU A 16 6.30 -11.72 -20.83
C LEU A 16 5.71 -13.03 -21.35
N ASP A 17 6.36 -13.63 -22.34
CA ASP A 17 6.11 -14.99 -22.76
C ASP A 17 7.05 -15.94 -22.03
N LEU A 18 6.48 -16.96 -21.41
CA LEU A 18 7.23 -18.07 -20.83
C LEU A 18 7.64 -19.05 -21.94
N ASP A 19 8.51 -18.59 -22.83
CA ASP A 19 9.22 -19.42 -23.80
C ASP A 19 10.60 -19.80 -23.24
N ASP A 20 10.96 -21.08 -23.36
CA ASP A 20 12.25 -21.65 -22.96
C ASP A 20 13.40 -21.12 -23.83
N ALA A 21 13.12 -20.56 -25.01
CA ALA A 21 14.11 -19.93 -25.88
C ALA A 21 14.53 -18.51 -25.42
N GLY A 22 13.78 -17.90 -24.49
CA GLY A 22 14.03 -16.54 -24.01
C GLY A 22 15.02 -16.48 -22.85
N ASP A 23 15.86 -15.45 -22.81
CA ASP A 23 16.96 -15.26 -21.87
C ASP A 23 16.60 -14.46 -20.59
N ILE A 24 15.34 -14.05 -20.43
CA ILE A 24 14.90 -13.31 -19.25
C ILE A 24 14.60 -14.30 -18.11
N PRO A 25 15.32 -14.21 -16.97
CA PRO A 25 15.07 -15.04 -15.81
C PRO A 25 13.77 -14.62 -15.10
N VAL A 26 12.99 -15.61 -14.68
CA VAL A 26 11.77 -15.41 -13.88
C VAL A 26 11.98 -16.08 -12.52
N ILE A 27 11.83 -15.30 -11.45
CA ILE A 27 12.02 -15.76 -10.07
C ILE A 27 10.85 -15.31 -9.20
N THR A 28 10.63 -16.00 -8.08
CA THR A 28 9.49 -15.72 -7.20
C THR A 28 9.73 -14.48 -6.34
N LEU A 29 8.67 -13.74 -6.00
CA LEU A 29 8.77 -12.60 -5.09
C LEU A 29 9.33 -13.01 -3.72
N ASP A 30 8.91 -14.15 -3.20
CA ASP A 30 9.40 -14.68 -1.93
C ASP A 30 10.94 -14.82 -1.94
N SER A 31 11.54 -15.27 -3.07
CA SER A 31 13.00 -15.41 -3.18
C SER A 31 13.75 -14.08 -3.21
N ILE A 32 13.18 -13.04 -3.84
CA ILE A 32 13.80 -11.71 -3.93
C ILE A 32 13.64 -10.96 -2.61
N VAL A 33 12.45 -11.00 -2.02
CA VAL A 33 12.10 -10.24 -0.82
C VAL A 33 12.74 -10.84 0.42
N GLY A 34 12.72 -12.18 0.53
CA GLY A 34 13.19 -12.91 1.70
C GLY A 34 12.39 -12.54 2.96
N GLU A 35 13.10 -12.23 4.04
CA GLU A 35 12.49 -11.94 5.35
C GLU A 35 12.06 -10.47 5.55
N ARG A 36 12.29 -9.61 4.56
CA ARG A 36 11.97 -8.18 4.67
C ARG A 36 10.45 -7.98 4.77
N PRO A 37 9.95 -7.21 5.76
CA PRO A 37 8.51 -7.01 5.94
C PRO A 37 7.94 -6.18 4.79
N VAL A 38 6.79 -6.63 4.28
CA VAL A 38 6.06 -5.96 3.19
C VAL A 38 4.72 -5.44 3.69
N ALA A 39 4.52 -4.13 3.63
CA ALA A 39 3.26 -3.51 4.04
C ALA A 39 2.23 -3.42 2.90
N LEU A 40 2.70 -3.36 1.64
CA LEU A 40 1.86 -3.16 0.46
C LEU A 40 2.51 -3.81 -0.77
N MET A 41 1.69 -4.37 -1.66
CA MET A 41 2.09 -4.82 -2.99
C MET A 41 1.17 -4.19 -4.05
N LYS A 42 1.78 -3.58 -5.08
CA LYS A 42 1.10 -3.24 -6.34
C LYS A 42 1.49 -4.28 -7.38
N ILE A 43 0.52 -4.88 -8.04
CA ILE A 43 0.71 -5.92 -9.07
C ILE A 43 -0.04 -5.48 -10.32
N ASP A 44 0.72 -5.26 -11.37
CA ASP A 44 0.31 -4.70 -12.66
C ASP A 44 1.42 -5.18 -13.61
N VAL A 45 1.24 -6.38 -14.14
CA VAL A 45 2.26 -7.16 -14.86
C VAL A 45 1.69 -7.80 -16.14
N GLU A 46 0.62 -7.19 -16.67
CA GLU A 46 0.04 -7.45 -17.98
C GLU A 46 -0.25 -8.95 -18.26
N GLY A 47 -0.89 -9.61 -17.30
CA GLY A 47 -1.40 -10.98 -17.44
C GLY A 47 -0.68 -12.06 -16.62
N MET A 48 0.30 -11.68 -15.80
CA MET A 48 1.03 -12.57 -14.90
C MET A 48 0.68 -12.37 -13.41
N GLU A 49 -0.41 -11.66 -13.12
CA GLU A 49 -0.78 -11.24 -11.75
C GLU A 49 -0.93 -12.45 -10.83
N LEU A 50 -1.57 -13.51 -11.31
CA LEU A 50 -1.76 -14.74 -10.54
C LEU A 50 -0.44 -15.47 -10.29
N ASP A 51 0.49 -15.44 -11.24
CA ASP A 51 1.81 -16.08 -11.08
C ASP A 51 2.69 -15.30 -10.10
N VAL A 52 2.61 -13.97 -10.11
CA VAL A 52 3.23 -13.12 -9.08
C VAL A 52 2.69 -13.47 -7.69
N LEU A 53 1.37 -13.62 -7.55
CA LEU A 53 0.74 -14.00 -6.29
C LEU A 53 1.17 -15.41 -5.81
N ARG A 54 1.26 -16.38 -6.73
CA ARG A 54 1.79 -17.73 -6.44
C ARG A 54 3.26 -17.70 -6.02
N GLY A 55 4.04 -16.76 -6.54
CA GLY A 55 5.42 -16.54 -6.12
C GLY A 55 5.58 -15.75 -4.81
N ALA A 56 4.48 -15.31 -4.19
CA ALA A 56 4.48 -14.45 -2.99
C ALA A 56 3.73 -15.07 -1.79
N THR A 57 3.53 -16.38 -1.78
CA THR A 57 2.71 -17.07 -0.76
C THR A 57 3.24 -16.89 0.66
N GLN A 58 4.57 -16.80 0.85
CA GLN A 58 5.15 -16.58 2.16
C GLN A 58 4.89 -15.15 2.63
N ILE A 59 5.05 -14.15 1.75
CA ILE A 59 4.70 -12.75 2.04
C ILE A 59 3.21 -12.62 2.40
N LEU A 60 2.32 -13.21 1.60
CA LEU A 60 0.86 -13.16 1.82
C LEU A 60 0.47 -13.76 3.19
N THR A 61 1.14 -14.83 3.60
CA THR A 61 0.87 -15.51 4.87
C THR A 61 1.47 -14.77 6.07
N ARG A 62 2.73 -14.34 5.96
CA ARG A 62 3.49 -13.72 7.05
C ARG A 62 3.02 -12.29 7.30
N ASP A 63 3.06 -11.46 6.27
CA ASP A 63 2.96 -10.00 6.40
C ASP A 63 1.54 -9.49 6.15
N ARG A 64 0.75 -10.23 5.36
CA ARG A 64 -0.62 -9.85 4.97
C ARG A 64 -0.70 -8.38 4.47
N PRO A 65 0.10 -7.99 3.47
CA PRO A 65 0.14 -6.62 2.95
C PRO A 65 -1.19 -6.18 2.35
N LEU A 66 -1.39 -4.86 2.23
CA LEU A 66 -2.40 -4.30 1.33
C LEU A 66 -2.07 -4.67 -0.12
N LEU A 67 -3.06 -5.05 -0.91
CA LEU A 67 -2.83 -5.45 -2.30
C LEU A 67 -3.59 -4.54 -3.26
N TYR A 68 -2.89 -3.95 -4.22
CA TYR A 68 -3.46 -3.31 -5.39
C TYR A 68 -3.14 -4.15 -6.61
N ILE A 69 -4.15 -4.73 -7.25
CA ILE A 69 -3.94 -5.71 -8.32
C ILE A 69 -4.80 -5.30 -9.51
N GLU A 70 -4.16 -5.08 -10.66
CA GLU A 70 -4.86 -4.89 -11.91
C GLU A 70 -5.49 -6.22 -12.36
N ALA A 71 -6.70 -6.18 -12.92
CA ALA A 71 -7.20 -7.31 -13.68
C ALA A 71 -7.90 -6.81 -14.95
N SER A 72 -7.39 -7.23 -16.10
CA SER A 72 -7.84 -6.76 -17.41
C SER A 72 -9.23 -7.30 -17.79
N ASP A 73 -9.65 -8.42 -17.18
CA ASP A 73 -10.95 -9.03 -17.42
C ASP A 73 -11.52 -9.77 -16.19
N ASP A 74 -12.80 -10.11 -16.29
CA ASP A 74 -13.55 -10.78 -15.22
C ASP A 74 -13.05 -12.19 -14.89
N THR A 75 -12.48 -12.91 -15.87
CA THR A 75 -11.97 -14.27 -15.67
C THR A 75 -10.72 -14.20 -14.80
N GLN A 76 -9.79 -13.33 -15.17
CA GLN A 76 -8.58 -13.08 -14.41
C GLN A 76 -8.91 -12.62 -12.98
N ARG A 77 -9.85 -11.68 -12.85
CA ARG A 77 -10.32 -11.20 -11.55
C ARG A 77 -10.87 -12.33 -10.68
N GLN A 78 -11.71 -13.22 -11.22
CA GLN A 78 -12.28 -14.34 -10.47
C GLN A 78 -11.22 -15.36 -10.00
N LEU A 79 -10.18 -15.58 -10.81
CA LEU A 79 -9.05 -16.43 -10.43
C LEU A 79 -8.26 -15.81 -9.28
N ILE A 80 -8.00 -14.49 -9.35
CA ILE A 80 -7.34 -13.74 -8.27
C ILE A 80 -8.19 -13.77 -7.00
N ASP A 81 -9.48 -13.48 -7.09
CA ASP A 81 -10.43 -13.54 -5.97
C ASP A 81 -10.37 -14.89 -5.27
N SER A 82 -10.44 -15.97 -6.05
CA SER A 82 -10.45 -17.35 -5.54
C SER A 82 -9.13 -17.74 -4.88
N PHE A 83 -8.00 -17.36 -5.48
CA PHE A 83 -6.68 -17.60 -4.91
C PHE A 83 -6.49 -16.84 -3.59
N LEU A 84 -6.82 -15.55 -3.56
CA LEU A 84 -6.64 -14.68 -2.40
C LEU A 84 -7.59 -15.01 -1.25
N ALA A 85 -8.78 -15.55 -1.53
CA ALA A 85 -9.71 -16.02 -0.50
C ALA A 85 -9.07 -17.07 0.43
N ALA A 86 -8.20 -17.95 -0.09
CA ALA A 86 -7.47 -18.94 0.71
C ALA A 86 -6.53 -18.31 1.75
N PHE A 87 -6.11 -17.06 1.53
CA PHE A 87 -5.27 -16.29 2.44
C PHE A 87 -6.07 -15.33 3.32
N GLY A 88 -7.41 -15.33 3.26
CA GLY A 88 -8.27 -14.45 4.06
C GLY A 88 -8.41 -13.03 3.50
N TYR A 89 -8.10 -12.85 2.22
CA TYR A 89 -8.27 -11.58 1.52
C TYR A 89 -9.65 -11.46 0.88
N HIS A 90 -10.14 -10.23 0.79
CA HIS A 90 -11.35 -9.88 0.06
C HIS A 90 -11.16 -8.54 -0.66
N ARG A 91 -11.81 -8.39 -1.81
CA ARG A 91 -11.80 -7.16 -2.58
C ARG A 91 -12.65 -6.09 -1.88
N GLN A 92 -12.13 -4.87 -1.82
CA GLN A 92 -12.77 -3.72 -1.15
C GLN A 92 -13.17 -2.60 -2.11
N ALA A 93 -12.33 -2.31 -3.10
CA ALA A 93 -12.54 -1.19 -4.00
C ALA A 93 -11.97 -1.48 -5.39
N CYS A 94 -12.42 -0.71 -6.37
CA CYS A 94 -11.94 -0.70 -7.75
C CYS A 94 -11.60 0.74 -8.14
N PHE A 95 -10.50 0.92 -8.86
CA PHE A 95 -9.99 2.21 -9.29
C PHE A 95 -9.61 2.15 -10.77
N ASN A 96 -9.42 3.32 -11.38
CA ASN A 96 -8.87 3.55 -12.73
C ASN A 96 -9.78 3.05 -13.88
N ASP A 97 -9.41 3.42 -15.11
CA ASP A 97 -10.09 2.97 -16.34
C ASP A 97 -9.76 1.51 -16.65
N THR A 98 -8.49 1.11 -16.52
CA THR A 98 -8.12 -0.31 -16.41
C THR A 98 -8.33 -0.75 -14.96
N PRO A 99 -9.25 -1.69 -14.68
CA PRO A 99 -9.67 -1.98 -13.32
C PRO A 99 -8.52 -2.42 -12.41
N THR A 100 -8.16 -1.58 -11.45
CA THR A 100 -7.23 -1.92 -10.36
C THR A 100 -8.01 -2.13 -9.08
N TYR A 101 -7.87 -3.30 -8.48
CA TYR A 101 -8.63 -3.71 -7.31
C TYR A 101 -7.79 -3.66 -6.04
N LEU A 102 -8.38 -3.09 -4.98
CA LEU A 102 -7.82 -3.18 -3.64
C LEU A 102 -8.32 -4.43 -2.94
N TYR A 103 -7.40 -5.26 -2.43
CA TYR A 103 -7.70 -6.38 -1.54
C TYR A 103 -7.15 -6.14 -0.14
N LEU A 104 -7.97 -6.48 0.84
CA LEU A 104 -7.67 -6.35 2.26
C LEU A 104 -7.69 -7.71 2.92
N ASN A 105 -6.74 -7.96 3.81
CA ASN A 105 -6.80 -9.10 4.70
C ASN A 105 -7.59 -8.73 5.96
N GLN A 106 -8.53 -9.58 6.37
CA GLN A 106 -9.38 -9.31 7.53
C GLN A 106 -8.57 -9.12 8.82
N GLN A 107 -7.41 -9.77 8.94
CA GLN A 107 -6.59 -9.74 10.16
C GLN A 107 -5.78 -8.44 10.29
N THR A 108 -5.24 -7.90 9.19
CA THR A 108 -4.46 -6.65 9.22
C THR A 108 -5.32 -5.40 9.12
N HIS A 109 -6.47 -5.43 8.45
CA HIS A 109 -7.32 -4.25 8.31
C HIS A 109 -7.87 -3.73 9.65
N ALA A 110 -8.21 -4.63 10.57
CA ALA A 110 -8.65 -4.25 11.92
C ALA A 110 -7.53 -3.52 12.70
N GLN A 111 -6.28 -4.00 12.58
CA GLN A 111 -5.11 -3.43 13.24
C GLN A 111 -4.68 -2.09 12.64
N GLN A 112 -4.72 -1.96 11.31
CA GLN A 112 -4.36 -0.70 10.65
C GLN A 112 -5.38 0.41 10.90
N LEU A 113 -6.68 0.09 10.95
CA LEU A 113 -7.70 1.07 11.32
C LEU A 113 -7.54 1.54 12.78
N SER A 114 -7.25 0.63 13.72
CA SER A 114 -6.96 1.03 15.10
C SER A 114 -5.71 1.90 15.18
N ASP A 115 -4.62 1.52 14.51
CA ASP A 115 -3.36 2.27 14.53
C ASP A 115 -3.49 3.65 13.88
N LEU A 116 -4.28 3.78 12.80
CA LEU A 116 -4.56 5.05 12.15
C LEU A 116 -5.43 5.95 13.03
N SER A 117 -6.44 5.39 13.70
CA SER A 117 -7.25 6.10 14.69
C SER A 117 -6.40 6.56 15.87
N ASP A 118 -5.50 5.73 16.37
CA ASP A 118 -4.61 6.05 17.49
C ASP A 118 -3.60 7.13 17.10
N ARG A 119 -3.03 7.07 15.89
CA ARG A 119 -2.12 8.11 15.36
C ARG A 119 -2.83 9.42 15.08
N ALA A 120 -4.06 9.39 14.58
CA ALA A 120 -4.88 10.59 14.40
C ALA A 120 -5.19 11.25 15.75
N THR A 121 -5.53 10.44 16.76
CA THR A 121 -5.78 10.89 18.14
C THR A 121 -4.53 11.47 18.80
N ALA A 122 -3.38 10.82 18.63
CA ALA A 122 -2.09 11.29 19.14
C ALA A 122 -1.68 12.64 18.51
N ARG A 123 -1.90 12.83 17.20
CA ARG A 123 -1.64 14.11 16.51
C ARG A 123 -2.56 15.23 16.99
N GLN A 124 -3.85 14.95 17.24
CA GLN A 124 -4.78 15.94 17.79
C GLN A 124 -4.42 16.34 19.23
N GLY A 125 -3.99 15.39 20.06
CA GLY A 125 -3.51 15.66 21.43
C GLY A 125 -2.30 16.60 21.46
N GLN A 126 -1.28 16.33 20.65
CA GLN A 126 -0.07 17.15 20.57
C GLN A 126 -0.35 18.58 20.05
N GLY A 127 -1.24 18.74 19.07
CA GLY A 127 -1.66 20.06 18.58
C GLY A 127 -2.40 20.88 19.64
N ALA A 128 -3.28 20.25 20.42
CA ALA A 128 -4.03 20.90 21.49
C ALA A 128 -3.11 21.30 22.68
N GLU A 129 -2.13 20.48 23.02
CA GLU A 129 -1.19 20.72 24.12
C GLU A 129 -0.21 21.85 23.77
N THR A 130 0.30 21.88 22.54
CA THR A 130 1.15 22.96 22.01
C THR A 130 0.41 24.31 21.98
N ALA A 131 -0.87 24.29 21.58
CA ALA A 131 -1.72 25.49 21.57
C ALA A 131 -2.04 25.99 23.00
N ARG A 132 -2.27 25.08 23.95
CA ARG A 132 -2.50 25.42 25.38
C ARG A 132 -1.25 25.98 26.04
N SER A 133 -0.07 25.43 25.74
CA SER A 133 1.23 25.92 26.21
C SER A 133 1.52 27.36 25.72
N ARG A 134 1.29 27.62 24.42
CA ARG A 134 1.46 28.97 23.84
C ARG A 134 0.48 30.01 24.42
N ARG A 135 -0.77 29.62 24.73
CA ARG A 135 -1.76 30.51 25.37
C ARG A 135 -1.41 30.82 26.83
N ARG A 136 -0.83 29.89 27.58
CA ARG A 136 -0.37 30.11 28.96
C ARG A 136 0.81 31.09 29.03
N HIS A 137 1.80 30.96 28.15
CA HIS A 137 2.94 31.90 28.09
C HIS A 137 2.53 33.32 27.70
N ARG A 138 1.58 33.48 26.77
CA ARG A 138 1.08 34.81 26.36
C ARG A 138 0.29 35.53 27.47
N ARG A 139 -0.42 34.80 28.33
CA ARG A 139 -1.15 35.39 29.47
C ARG A 139 -0.23 35.82 30.62
N GLN A 140 0.90 35.14 30.85
CA GLN A 140 1.85 35.54 31.88
C GLN A 140 2.65 36.79 31.49
N ARG A 141 3.01 36.95 30.22
CA ARG A 141 3.71 38.17 29.73
C ARG A 141 2.90 39.46 29.85
N ASN A 142 1.56 39.40 29.76
CA ASN A 142 0.71 40.59 29.85
C ASN A 142 0.34 41.00 31.29
N LYS A 143 0.78 40.26 32.33
CA LYS A 143 0.56 40.64 33.73
C LYS A 143 1.71 41.45 34.34
N THR A 144 2.84 41.59 33.63
CA THR A 144 4.01 42.36 34.08
C THR A 144 4.33 43.44 33.03
N GLY A 145 3.46 44.44 32.92
CA GLY A 145 3.75 45.70 32.21
C GLY A 145 4.38 46.70 33.18
N PRO A 146 5.40 47.49 32.79
CA PRO A 146 6.12 48.34 33.72
C PRO A 146 5.31 49.57 34.16
N LEU A 147 5.49 49.96 35.42
CA LEU A 147 5.07 51.24 36.00
C LEU A 147 5.98 52.39 35.53
N SER A 148 5.38 53.51 35.10
CA SER A 148 5.95 54.88 34.97
C SER A 148 7.14 55.04 33.99
N ALA A 149 7.48 56.21 33.43
CA ALA A 149 7.30 57.62 33.80
C ALA A 149 7.23 58.48 32.51
N ARG A 150 6.33 59.48 32.40
CA ARG A 150 6.62 60.93 32.56
C ARG A 150 8.00 61.37 32.06
N SER A 151 8.06 62.03 30.90
CA SER A 151 8.11 63.51 30.75
C SER A 151 8.01 63.89 29.28
#